data_AF-A0A7Y5MNM8-F1
#
_entry.id   AF-A0A7Y5MNM8-F1
#
_cell.length_a   1.000
_cell.length_b   1.000
_cell.length_c   1.000
_cell.angle_alpha   90.00
_cell.angle_beta   90.00
_cell.angle_gamma   90.00
#
_symmetry.space_group_name_H-M   'P 1'
#
loop_
_entity.id
_entity.type
_entity.pdbx_description
1 polymer ?
#
loop_
_entity_poly.entity_id
_entity_poly.type
_entity_poly.pdbx_seq_one_letter_code
_entity_poly.pdbx_strand_id
1 'polypeptide(L)'
;MVGRSLESTGASIEGPGESPEVPAPEAWTDSMAWSGSPPRPVTESLHELPADAAFVRAEIELTVSKPNGPGMYNQTAHTLPGLLRLEKGKPVEAHLVGPDGQCWTYRANRVGRKTRWLPFVGSTFPAQDPAPIPEEGAPFIEYVMVQSLLPMHGSGKYVSFMIHDDGRMEDFSKAVDPDPND
;
A
#
# COMPACT_ATOMS: atom_id res chain seq x y z
N MET A 1 0.31 27.06 58.01
CA MET A 1 0.19 25.60 57.85
C MET A 1 -0.60 25.37 56.58
N VAL A 2 0.11 25.19 55.45
CA VAL A 2 -0.45 25.23 54.09
C VAL A 2 -0.66 23.78 53.63
N GLY A 3 -1.89 23.46 53.22
CA GLY A 3 -2.28 22.14 52.73
C GLY A 3 -1.63 21.84 51.38
N ARG A 4 -1.08 20.62 51.28
CA ARG A 4 -0.40 20.08 50.10
C ARG A 4 -1.38 19.92 48.93
N SER A 5 -1.09 20.58 47.82
CA SER A 5 -1.71 20.28 46.53
C SER A 5 -0.96 19.10 45.91
N LEU A 6 -1.67 18.03 45.58
CA LEU A 6 -1.15 16.89 44.84
C LEU A 6 -0.94 17.32 43.39
N GLU A 7 0.31 17.41 42.97
CA GLU A 7 0.71 17.48 41.57
C GLU A 7 0.30 16.16 40.90
N SER A 8 -0.78 16.20 40.13
CA SER A 8 -1.11 15.15 39.19
C SER A 8 -0.20 15.32 37.98
N THR A 9 0.79 14.44 37.88
CA THR A 9 1.70 14.26 36.76
C THR A 9 0.91 14.20 35.45
N GLY A 10 1.01 15.26 34.66
CA GLY A 10 0.60 15.25 33.26
C GLY A 10 1.56 14.35 32.48
N ALA A 11 1.22 13.07 32.36
CA ALA A 11 1.83 12.21 31.35
C ALA A 11 1.39 12.73 29.98
N SER A 12 2.30 13.46 29.32
CA SER A 12 2.22 13.75 27.90
C SER A 12 2.41 12.43 27.15
N ILE A 13 1.36 11.95 26.49
CA ILE A 13 1.43 10.80 25.61
C ILE A 13 1.26 11.32 24.18
N GLU A 14 2.38 11.27 23.46
CA GLU A 14 2.56 11.13 22.02
C GLU A 14 1.79 12.12 21.12
N GLY A 15 2.53 13.09 20.58
CA GLY A 15 2.12 13.80 19.37
C GLY A 15 1.87 12.82 18.22
N PRO A 16 1.08 13.21 17.20
CA PRO A 16 0.81 12.34 16.06
C PRO A 16 2.15 11.93 15.44
N GLY A 17 2.45 10.62 15.46
CA GLY A 17 3.64 10.07 14.84
C GLY A 17 3.68 10.53 13.39
N GLU A 18 4.73 11.27 13.03
CA GLU A 18 4.94 11.75 11.68
C GLU A 18 5.04 10.51 10.77
N SER A 19 4.12 10.41 9.81
CA SER A 19 4.15 9.29 8.86
C SER A 19 5.43 9.41 8.03
N PRO A 20 6.16 8.30 7.79
CA PRO A 20 7.40 8.36 7.04
C PRO A 20 7.15 8.90 5.62
N GLU A 21 8.06 9.73 5.13
CA GLU A 21 7.99 10.28 3.77
C GLU A 21 8.09 9.16 2.73
N VAL A 22 7.25 9.22 1.71
CA VAL A 22 7.21 8.24 0.63
C VAL A 22 8.43 8.43 -0.27
N PRO A 23 9.23 7.37 -0.55
CA PRO A 23 10.30 7.42 -1.53
C PRO A 23 9.86 8.01 -2.88
N ALA A 24 10.75 8.74 -3.55
CA ALA A 24 10.47 9.27 -4.88
C ALA A 24 10.19 8.14 -5.91
N PRO A 25 9.31 8.34 -6.89
CA PRO A 25 8.88 7.28 -7.83
C PRO A 25 10.01 6.60 -8.59
N GLU A 26 11.07 7.32 -8.92
CA GLU A 26 12.23 6.78 -9.63
C GLU A 26 12.91 5.68 -8.81
N ALA A 27 12.99 5.87 -7.49
CA ALA A 27 13.62 4.93 -6.56
C ALA A 27 12.85 3.61 -6.45
N TRP A 28 11.54 3.60 -6.75
CA TRP A 28 10.69 2.40 -6.63
C TRP A 28 11.16 1.27 -7.56
N THR A 29 11.85 1.63 -8.64
CA THR A 29 12.35 0.66 -9.63
C THR A 29 13.74 0.11 -9.31
N ASP A 30 14.48 0.77 -8.42
CA ASP A 30 15.87 0.42 -8.10
C ASP A 30 15.99 -0.42 -6.82
N SER A 31 15.25 -0.05 -5.77
CA SER A 31 15.36 -0.71 -4.46
C SER A 31 14.17 -1.60 -4.17
N MET A 32 14.40 -2.72 -3.48
CA MET A 32 13.34 -3.66 -3.12
C MET A 32 12.62 -3.28 -1.82
N ALA A 33 13.32 -2.60 -0.91
CA ALA A 33 12.78 -2.19 0.39
C ALA A 33 13.43 -0.91 0.91
N TRP A 34 12.71 -0.22 1.80
CA TRP A 34 13.19 0.92 2.56
C TRP A 34 12.88 0.69 4.04
N SER A 35 13.87 0.90 4.91
CA SER A 35 13.76 0.66 6.35
C SER A 35 14.20 1.87 7.18
N GLY A 36 13.82 1.85 8.46
CA GLY A 36 14.12 2.93 9.41
C GLY A 36 13.19 4.14 9.33
N SER A 37 13.50 5.17 10.13
CA SER A 37 12.79 6.45 10.17
C SER A 37 13.80 7.61 10.25
N PRO A 38 13.91 8.47 9.22
CA PRO A 38 13.21 8.40 7.94
C PRO A 38 13.63 7.15 7.13
N PRO A 39 12.75 6.62 6.25
CA PRO A 39 13.05 5.44 5.45
C PRO A 39 14.27 5.65 4.56
N ARG A 40 15.13 4.63 4.47
CA ARG A 40 16.32 4.63 3.60
C ARG A 40 16.33 3.39 2.71
N PRO A 41 16.77 3.51 1.45
CA PRO A 41 16.89 2.36 0.57
C PRO A 41 17.77 1.27 1.19
N VAL A 42 17.31 0.04 1.17
CA VAL A 42 18.13 -1.11 1.54
C VAL A 42 18.91 -1.54 0.30
N THR A 43 20.24 -1.35 0.35
CA THR A 43 21.13 -1.59 -0.79
C THR A 43 21.58 -3.03 -0.95
N GLU A 44 21.36 -3.87 0.06
CA GLU A 44 21.70 -5.29 0.02
C GLU A 44 20.51 -6.10 -0.53
N SER A 45 20.82 -7.11 -1.35
CA SER A 45 19.82 -8.10 -1.76
C SER A 45 19.44 -8.94 -0.55
N LEU A 46 18.37 -8.57 0.13
CA LEU A 46 17.88 -9.29 1.30
C LEU A 46 17.04 -10.48 0.87
N HIS A 47 17.35 -11.66 1.41
CA HIS A 47 16.53 -12.86 1.25
C HIS A 47 15.12 -12.70 1.88
N GLU A 48 14.93 -11.74 2.79
CA GLU A 48 13.68 -11.52 3.52
C GLU A 48 13.37 -10.03 3.68
N LEU A 49 12.11 -9.71 4.00
CA LEU A 49 11.71 -8.36 4.37
C LEU A 49 12.40 -7.91 5.67
N PRO A 50 13.02 -6.71 5.71
CA PRO A 50 13.45 -6.13 6.97
C PRO A 50 12.29 -6.05 7.96
N ALA A 51 12.53 -6.43 9.23
CA ALA A 51 11.51 -6.36 10.26
C ALA A 51 10.98 -4.93 10.50
N ASP A 52 11.80 -3.93 10.19
CA ASP A 52 11.54 -2.50 10.26
C ASP A 52 11.30 -1.85 8.88
N ALA A 53 10.96 -2.66 7.86
CA ALA A 53 10.62 -2.13 6.54
C ALA A 53 9.41 -1.19 6.63
N ALA A 54 9.60 0.04 6.19
CA ALA A 54 8.55 1.06 6.07
C ALA A 54 7.89 0.99 4.70
N PHE A 55 8.67 0.69 3.66
CA PHE A 55 8.18 0.53 2.29
C PHE A 55 8.84 -0.66 1.60
N VAL A 56 8.11 -1.27 0.67
CA VAL A 56 8.60 -2.37 -0.17
C VAL A 56 8.15 -2.14 -1.60
N ARG A 57 8.99 -2.51 -2.56
CA ARG A 57 8.63 -2.46 -3.98
C ARG A 57 7.50 -3.43 -4.24
N ALA A 58 6.56 -3.02 -5.09
CA ALA A 58 5.46 -3.84 -5.54
C ALA A 58 5.33 -3.83 -7.06
N GLU A 59 4.72 -4.88 -7.58
CA GLU A 59 4.07 -4.90 -8.87
C GLU A 59 2.56 -4.77 -8.62
N ILE A 60 1.92 -3.84 -9.34
CA ILE A 60 0.51 -3.54 -9.21
C ILE A 60 -0.16 -3.76 -10.56
N GLU A 61 -1.11 -4.69 -10.61
CA GLU A 61 -1.92 -4.93 -11.80
C GLU A 61 -3.29 -4.27 -11.64
N LEU A 62 -3.63 -3.37 -12.57
CA LEU A 62 -4.94 -2.73 -12.66
C LEU A 62 -5.77 -3.40 -13.75
N THR A 63 -6.90 -3.99 -13.36
CA THR A 63 -7.92 -4.45 -14.31
C THR A 63 -8.93 -3.35 -14.53
N VAL A 64 -8.92 -2.76 -15.72
CA VAL A 64 -9.83 -1.69 -16.14
C VAL A 64 -10.93 -2.28 -17.00
N SER A 65 -12.17 -2.08 -16.57
CA SER A 65 -13.36 -2.48 -17.30
C SER A 65 -13.92 -1.30 -18.10
N LYS A 66 -14.15 -1.52 -19.40
CA LYS A 66 -14.68 -0.53 -20.34
C LYS A 66 -15.98 -1.03 -20.97
N PRO A 67 -17.09 -0.28 -20.89
CA PRO A 67 -18.33 -0.67 -21.56
C PRO A 67 -18.13 -0.83 -23.08
N ASN A 68 -18.66 -1.92 -23.64
CA ASN A 68 -18.62 -2.20 -25.09
C ASN A 68 -20.02 -2.57 -25.64
N GLY A 69 -21.06 -2.15 -24.94
CA GLY A 69 -22.45 -2.36 -25.31
C GLY A 69 -23.34 -2.57 -24.06
N PRO A 70 -24.66 -2.71 -24.24
CA PRO A 70 -25.58 -2.91 -23.14
C PRO A 70 -25.21 -4.17 -22.32
N GLY A 71 -24.80 -3.97 -21.07
CA GLY A 71 -24.40 -5.05 -20.17
C GLY A 71 -23.10 -5.78 -20.55
N MET A 72 -22.33 -5.26 -21.51
CA MET A 72 -21.07 -5.86 -21.98
C MET A 72 -19.88 -4.98 -21.64
N TYR A 73 -18.79 -5.60 -21.17
CA TYR A 73 -17.56 -4.93 -20.80
C TYR A 73 -16.36 -5.61 -21.47
N ASN A 74 -15.39 -4.82 -21.92
CA ASN A 74 -14.06 -5.26 -22.30
C ASN A 74 -13.12 -4.96 -21.13
N GLN A 75 -12.31 -5.95 -20.74
CA GLN A 75 -11.31 -5.82 -19.70
C GLN A 75 -9.92 -5.61 -20.31
N THR A 76 -9.15 -4.70 -19.73
CA THR A 76 -7.74 -4.49 -20.04
C THR A 76 -6.93 -4.47 -18.75
N ALA A 77 -5.84 -5.24 -18.70
CA ALA A 77 -4.92 -5.27 -17.56
C ALA A 77 -3.70 -4.39 -17.82
N HIS A 78 -3.26 -3.66 -16.79
CA HIS A 78 -2.05 -2.84 -16.80
C HIS A 78 -1.16 -3.21 -15.62
N THR A 79 0.03 -3.72 -15.88
CA THR A 79 1.03 -3.99 -14.84
C THR A 79 1.95 -2.78 -14.69
N LEU A 80 2.01 -2.24 -13.47
CA LEU A 80 2.72 -1.00 -13.15
C LEU A 80 3.65 -1.22 -11.95
N PRO A 81 4.83 -0.57 -11.91
CA PRO A 81 5.62 -0.53 -10.71
C PRO A 81 4.87 0.25 -9.62
N GLY A 82 5.00 -0.20 -8.39
CA GLY A 82 4.39 0.45 -7.24
C GLY A 82 5.25 0.34 -5.99
N LEU A 83 4.77 1.00 -4.94
CA LEU A 83 5.36 1.00 -3.63
C LEU A 83 4.30 0.69 -2.58
N LEU A 84 4.55 -0.29 -1.74
CA LEU A 84 3.66 -0.71 -0.67
C LEU A 84 4.20 -0.18 0.67
N ARG A 85 3.41 0.65 1.36
CA ARG A 85 3.70 1.11 2.71
C ARG A 85 3.27 0.06 3.73
N LEU A 86 4.17 -0.22 4.66
CA LEU A 86 3.96 -1.17 5.75
C LEU A 86 3.92 -0.44 7.10
N GLU A 87 3.00 -0.85 7.96
CA GLU A 87 3.00 -0.52 9.38
C GLU A 87 3.03 -1.81 10.21
N LYS A 88 4.09 -1.98 11.00
CA LYS A 88 4.29 -3.20 11.82
C LYS A 88 4.18 -4.47 10.97
N GLY A 89 4.75 -4.43 9.75
CA GLY A 89 4.74 -5.53 8.79
C GLY A 89 3.40 -5.77 8.07
N LYS A 90 2.40 -4.90 8.22
CA LYS A 90 1.11 -5.00 7.54
C LYS A 90 0.93 -3.93 6.47
N PRO A 91 0.37 -4.27 5.31
CA PRO A 91 0.10 -3.28 4.27
C PRO A 91 -0.97 -2.29 4.73
N VAL A 92 -0.70 -0.99 4.53
CA VAL A 92 -1.62 0.10 4.86
C VAL A 92 -1.87 1.04 3.70
N GLU A 93 -0.91 1.21 2.79
CA GLU A 93 -1.07 1.98 1.55
C GLU A 93 -0.32 1.30 0.40
N ALA A 94 -0.85 1.44 -0.82
CA ALA A 94 -0.18 1.06 -2.05
C ALA A 94 -0.17 2.27 -2.99
N HIS A 95 1.01 2.61 -3.51
CA HIS A 95 1.25 3.79 -4.34
C HIS A 95 1.67 3.35 -5.74
N LEU A 96 1.17 4.04 -6.76
CA LEU A 96 1.55 3.85 -8.16
C LEU A 96 1.41 5.16 -8.92
N VAL A 97 2.16 5.30 -10.01
CA VAL A 97 1.83 6.29 -11.04
C VAL A 97 0.79 5.67 -11.94
N GLY A 98 -0.42 6.23 -11.95
CA GLY A 98 -1.56 5.72 -12.71
C GLY A 98 -1.34 5.81 -14.22
N PRO A 99 -2.15 5.10 -15.03
CA PRO A 99 -2.10 5.21 -16.50
C PRO A 99 -2.37 6.63 -17.03
N ASP A 100 -2.99 7.48 -16.22
CA ASP A 100 -3.25 8.90 -16.47
C ASP A 100 -2.06 9.82 -16.11
N GLY A 101 -0.96 9.25 -15.62
CA GLY A 101 0.22 9.97 -15.16
C GLY A 101 0.08 10.62 -13.78
N GLN A 102 -1.06 10.46 -13.10
CA GLN A 102 -1.26 10.99 -11.75
C GLN A 102 -0.68 10.06 -10.69
N CYS A 103 -0.42 10.60 -9.49
CA CYS A 103 -0.11 9.79 -8.33
C CYS A 103 -1.39 9.15 -7.81
N TRP A 104 -1.43 7.83 -7.72
CA TRP A 104 -2.53 7.07 -7.13
C TRP A 104 -2.09 6.43 -5.81
N THR A 105 -2.89 6.58 -4.77
CA THR A 105 -2.71 5.89 -3.48
C THR A 105 -3.97 5.12 -3.13
N TYR A 106 -3.86 3.80 -2.99
CA TYR A 106 -4.88 2.99 -2.34
C TYR A 106 -4.57 2.91 -0.85
N ARG A 107 -5.50 3.34 0.01
CA ARG A 107 -5.30 3.41 1.47
C ARG A 107 -6.30 2.56 2.23
N ALA A 108 -5.80 1.76 3.16
CA ALA A 108 -6.62 1.03 4.12
C ALA A 108 -7.28 1.98 5.12
N ASN A 109 -8.59 2.17 5.01
CA ASN A 109 -9.40 3.00 5.89
C ASN A 109 -10.33 2.14 6.75
N ARG A 110 -10.49 2.54 8.01
CA ARG A 110 -11.44 1.88 8.93
C ARG A 110 -12.83 2.49 8.77
N VAL A 111 -13.75 1.72 8.18
CA VAL A 111 -15.15 2.10 8.01
C VAL A 111 -15.99 1.27 8.99
N GLY A 112 -16.23 1.84 10.17
CA GLY A 112 -16.87 1.14 11.29
C GLY A 112 -16.03 -0.04 11.77
N ARG A 113 -16.55 -1.26 11.61
CA ARG A 113 -15.85 -2.52 11.97
C ARG A 113 -15.06 -3.14 10.82
N LYS A 114 -15.20 -2.63 9.60
CA LYS A 114 -14.55 -3.19 8.41
C LYS A 114 -13.41 -2.30 7.96
N THR A 115 -12.38 -2.90 7.38
CA THR A 115 -11.37 -2.17 6.61
C THR A 115 -11.81 -2.10 5.15
N ARG A 116 -11.64 -0.93 4.54
CA ARG A 116 -11.89 -0.67 3.12
C ARG A 116 -10.68 0.03 2.52
N TRP A 117 -10.20 -0.48 1.40
CA TRP A 117 -9.14 0.15 0.63
C TRP A 117 -9.78 1.13 -0.34
N LEU A 118 -9.48 2.42 -0.18
CA LEU A 118 -10.06 3.49 -0.98
C LEU A 118 -8.99 4.14 -1.85
N PRO A 119 -9.30 4.42 -3.14
CA PRO A 119 -8.38 5.11 -4.03
C PRO A 119 -8.37 6.63 -3.78
N PHE A 120 -7.17 7.21 -3.86
CA PHE A 120 -6.90 8.64 -3.84
C PHE A 120 -6.00 9.00 -5.03
N VAL A 121 -6.19 10.17 -5.62
CA VAL A 121 -5.43 10.69 -6.76
C VAL A 121 -4.84 12.07 -6.42
N GLY A 122 -3.81 12.49 -7.16
CA GLY A 122 -3.19 13.80 -6.95
C GLY A 122 -1.86 13.96 -7.70
N SER A 123 -1.18 15.07 -7.46
CA SER A 123 0.10 15.39 -8.10
C SER A 123 1.33 14.94 -7.31
N THR A 124 1.16 14.46 -6.06
CA THR A 124 2.24 14.07 -5.17
C THR A 124 1.86 12.84 -4.35
N PHE A 125 2.86 12.07 -3.91
CA PHE A 125 2.65 10.98 -2.96
C PHE A 125 2.77 11.44 -1.50
N PRO A 126 1.98 10.85 -0.57
CA PRO A 126 0.78 10.07 -0.88
C PRO A 126 -0.31 10.98 -1.45
N ALA A 127 -1.04 10.49 -2.46
CA ALA A 127 -2.23 11.18 -2.97
C ALA A 127 -3.27 11.40 -1.86
N GLN A 128 -3.98 12.53 -1.92
CA GLN A 128 -4.87 12.99 -0.85
C GLN A 128 -6.31 13.18 -1.29
N ASP A 129 -6.56 13.43 -2.57
CA ASP A 129 -7.90 13.68 -3.07
C ASP A 129 -8.58 12.34 -3.38
N PRO A 130 -9.79 12.06 -2.84
CA PRO A 130 -10.49 10.83 -3.18
C PRO A 130 -10.66 10.68 -4.70
N ALA A 131 -10.41 9.49 -5.24
CA ALA A 131 -10.59 9.27 -6.67
C ALA A 131 -12.07 9.50 -7.04
N PRO A 132 -12.34 10.15 -8.19
CA PRO A 132 -13.70 10.41 -8.62
C PRO A 132 -14.47 9.09 -8.82
N ILE A 133 -15.75 9.10 -8.44
CA ILE A 133 -16.64 7.97 -8.72
C ILE A 133 -16.87 7.95 -10.24
N PRO A 134 -16.66 6.81 -10.92
CA PRO A 134 -16.89 6.70 -12.36
C PRO A 134 -18.33 7.06 -12.70
N GLU A 135 -18.52 7.90 -13.71
CA GLU A 135 -19.84 8.16 -14.28
C GLU A 135 -20.37 6.89 -14.96
N GLU A 136 -21.70 6.79 -15.08
CA GLU A 136 -22.32 5.68 -15.81
C GLU A 136 -21.79 5.62 -17.25
N GLY A 137 -21.27 4.46 -17.64
CA GLY A 137 -20.68 4.28 -18.97
C GLY A 137 -19.20 4.67 -19.08
N ALA A 138 -18.57 5.20 -18.02
CA ALA A 138 -17.14 5.47 -18.00
C ALA A 138 -16.30 4.20 -17.70
N PRO A 139 -15.04 4.14 -18.15
CA PRO A 139 -14.08 3.14 -17.67
C PRO A 139 -13.94 3.20 -16.15
N PHE A 140 -13.84 2.03 -15.51
CA PHE A 140 -13.59 1.94 -14.07
C PHE A 140 -12.57 0.84 -13.76
N ILE A 141 -11.93 0.97 -12.60
CA ILE A 141 -11.02 -0.04 -12.07
C ILE A 141 -11.85 -1.08 -11.34
N GLU A 142 -11.85 -2.31 -11.86
CA GLU A 142 -12.61 -3.42 -11.30
C GLU A 142 -11.83 -4.12 -10.19
N TYR A 143 -10.54 -4.37 -10.44
CA TYR A 143 -9.64 -5.01 -9.50
C TYR A 143 -8.26 -4.35 -9.52
N VAL A 144 -7.61 -4.36 -8.36
CA VAL A 144 -6.20 -4.00 -8.18
C VAL A 144 -5.51 -5.14 -7.48
N MET A 145 -4.65 -5.87 -8.19
CA MET A 145 -3.76 -6.85 -7.57
C MET A 145 -2.49 -6.14 -7.13
N VAL A 146 -2.10 -6.32 -5.87
CA VAL A 146 -0.85 -5.78 -5.32
C VAL A 146 0.02 -6.95 -4.89
N GLN A 147 1.25 -6.99 -5.38
CA GLN A 147 2.21 -8.02 -5.01
C GLN A 147 3.56 -7.38 -4.67
N SER A 148 4.06 -7.59 -3.45
CA SER A 148 5.43 -7.20 -3.09
C SER A 148 6.42 -8.01 -3.92
N LEU A 149 7.43 -7.36 -4.48
CA LEU A 149 8.55 -8.04 -5.08
C LEU A 149 9.56 -8.36 -3.96
N LEU A 150 9.83 -9.63 -3.71
CA LEU A 150 10.93 -10.11 -2.87
C LEU A 150 11.79 -11.07 -3.68
N PRO A 151 13.11 -11.15 -3.43
CA PRO A 151 13.94 -12.08 -4.17
C PRO A 151 13.52 -13.53 -3.89
N MET A 152 13.52 -14.35 -4.95
CA MET A 152 13.01 -15.71 -5.00
C MET A 152 13.64 -16.71 -4.01
N HIS A 153 14.78 -16.37 -3.41
CA HIS A 153 15.52 -17.26 -2.52
C HIS A 153 15.57 -16.68 -1.12
N GLY A 154 14.59 -17.06 -0.31
CA GLY A 154 14.53 -16.76 1.11
C GLY A 154 13.17 -17.19 1.64
N SER A 155 13.10 -17.55 2.91
CA SER A 155 11.89 -18.12 3.54
C SER A 155 10.67 -17.17 3.62
N GLY A 156 10.68 -16.07 2.85
CA GLY A 156 10.04 -14.80 3.18
C GLY A 156 8.56 -14.67 2.81
N LYS A 157 7.81 -14.07 3.73
CA LYS A 157 6.42 -13.62 3.55
C LYS A 157 6.33 -12.60 2.41
N TYR A 158 5.83 -13.00 1.26
CA TYR A 158 5.35 -12.05 0.26
C TYR A 158 4.00 -11.47 0.71
N VAL A 159 3.77 -10.21 0.39
CA VAL A 159 2.47 -9.57 0.55
C VAL A 159 1.78 -9.61 -0.82
N SER A 160 0.66 -10.32 -0.91
CA SER A 160 -0.17 -10.36 -2.11
C SER A 160 -1.63 -10.22 -1.72
N PHE A 161 -2.33 -9.27 -2.32
CA PHE A 161 -3.76 -9.07 -2.07
C PHE A 161 -4.42 -8.40 -3.26
N MET A 162 -5.73 -8.60 -3.40
CA MET A 162 -6.56 -7.90 -4.37
C MET A 162 -7.50 -6.93 -3.67
N ILE A 163 -7.64 -5.74 -4.24
CA ILE A 163 -8.65 -4.76 -3.88
C ILE A 163 -9.74 -4.81 -4.95
N HIS A 164 -10.97 -5.05 -4.53
CA HIS A 164 -12.16 -4.97 -5.38
C HIS A 164 -12.65 -3.52 -5.52
N ASP A 165 -13.45 -3.26 -6.54
CA ASP A 165 -14.17 -2.00 -6.78
C ASP A 165 -14.90 -1.43 -5.54
N ASP A 166 -15.49 -2.30 -4.71
CA ASP A 166 -16.18 -1.93 -3.45
C ASP A 166 -15.22 -1.63 -2.27
N GLY A 167 -13.91 -1.66 -2.54
CA GLY A 167 -12.83 -1.47 -1.58
C GLY A 167 -12.62 -2.65 -0.63
N ARG A 168 -13.28 -3.79 -0.83
CA ARG A 168 -12.98 -5.03 -0.09
C ARG A 168 -11.60 -5.54 -0.51
N MET A 169 -10.83 -6.00 0.48
CA MET A 169 -9.56 -6.66 0.26
C MET A 169 -9.73 -8.17 0.36
N GLU A 170 -9.12 -8.91 -0.55
CA GLU A 170 -8.91 -10.35 -0.49
C GLU A 170 -7.42 -10.62 -0.33
N ASP A 171 -7.02 -11.28 0.76
CA ASP A 171 -5.61 -11.55 1.08
C ASP A 171 -5.18 -12.89 0.47
N PHE A 172 -4.13 -12.85 -0.35
CA PHE A 172 -3.50 -14.01 -0.98
C PHE A 172 -2.12 -14.30 -0.40
N SER A 173 -1.69 -13.57 0.63
CA SER A 173 -0.44 -13.77 1.36
C SER A 173 -0.49 -15.07 2.17
N LYS A 174 -0.60 -16.21 1.49
CA LYS A 174 -0.36 -17.52 2.11
C LYS A 174 1.15 -17.65 2.19
N ALA A 175 1.70 -17.59 3.40
CA ALA A 175 3.06 -18.03 3.65
C ALA A 175 3.23 -19.38 2.95
N VAL A 176 3.99 -19.39 1.85
CA VAL A 176 4.54 -20.63 1.33
C VAL A 176 5.57 -20.98 2.39
N ASP A 177 5.24 -21.97 3.22
CA ASP A 177 6.24 -22.59 4.07
C ASP A 177 7.41 -22.91 3.14
N PRO A 178 8.63 -22.41 3.37
CA PRO A 178 9.76 -22.80 2.55
C PRO A 178 9.82 -24.32 2.57
N ASP A 179 9.80 -24.95 1.41
CA ASP A 179 10.07 -26.38 1.34
C ASP A 179 11.41 -26.60 2.05
N PRO A 180 11.50 -27.44 3.09
CA PRO A 180 12.74 -27.65 3.83
C PRO A 180 13.88 -28.26 2.99
N ASN A 181 13.68 -28.40 1.67
CA ASN A 181 14.60 -29.04 0.73
C ASN A 181 15.11 -28.15 -0.41
N ASP A 182 14.83 -26.84 -0.43
CA ASP A 182 15.45 -25.89 -1.38
C ASP A 182 16.75 -25.26 -0.83
#